data_AF-A0AAD1TD42-F1
#
_entry.id   AF-A0AAD1TD42-F1
#
_cell.length_a   1.000
_cell.length_b   1.000
_cell.length_c   1.000
_cell.angle_alpha   90.00
_cell.angle_beta   90.00
_cell.angle_gamma   90.00
#
_symmetry.space_group_name_H-M   'P 1'
#
loop_
_entity.id
_entity.type
_entity.pdbx_description
1 polymer ?
#
loop_
_entity_poly.entity_id
_entity_poly.type
_entity_poly.pdbx_seq_one_letter_code
_entity_poly.pdbx_strand_id
1 'polypeptide(L)'
;MQEETSDDQNRVTEIKRIVQKYDVGSRYTTIPLQKASILLPLIFKEDRLHLLLTVRSMKLKTMPGDICFPGGRREPTDCDDIHAALREAKEEIGLRPEQVEIIGRLVPYISKVDRV
;
A
#
# COMPACT_ATOMS: atom_id res chain seq x y z
N MET A 1 8.35 30.43 -5.11
CA MET A 1 8.84 29.31 -4.28
C MET A 1 8.10 29.13 -2.95
N GLN A 2 7.32 30.10 -2.43
CA GLN A 2 6.53 29.92 -1.19
C GLN A 2 5.07 29.49 -1.42
N GLU A 3 4.53 29.59 -2.64
CA GLU A 3 3.14 29.19 -2.97
C GLU A 3 2.97 27.69 -3.23
N GLU A 4 3.95 27.01 -3.83
CA GLU A 4 3.85 25.57 -4.19
C GLU A 4 3.65 24.66 -2.97
N THR A 5 4.28 24.97 -1.83
CA THR A 5 4.18 24.15 -0.62
C THR A 5 2.83 24.24 0.08
N SER A 6 2.09 25.35 -0.09
CA SER A 6 0.77 25.52 0.53
C SER A 6 -0.32 24.77 -0.22
N ASP A 7 -0.20 24.69 -1.55
CA ASP A 7 -1.16 23.97 -2.38
C ASP A 7 -1.03 22.45 -2.21
N ASP A 8 0.20 21.93 -2.22
CA ASP A 8 0.46 20.52 -1.96
C ASP A 8 -0.08 20.07 -0.59
N GLN A 9 0.08 20.90 0.45
CA GLN A 9 -0.45 20.59 1.77
C GLN A 9 -1.98 20.55 1.80
N ASN A 10 -2.65 21.44 1.06
CA ASN A 10 -4.11 21.43 0.92
C ASN A 10 -4.59 20.16 0.20
N ARG A 11 -3.90 19.76 -0.88
CA ARG A 11 -4.21 18.55 -1.65
C ARG A 11 -4.01 17.28 -0.84
N VAL A 12 -2.90 17.19 -0.10
CA VAL A 12 -2.66 16.09 0.85
C VAL A 12 -3.77 16.02 1.90
N THR A 13 -4.18 17.16 2.46
CA THR A 13 -5.27 17.22 3.44
C THR A 13 -6.59 16.73 2.85
N GLU A 14 -6.92 17.13 1.62
CA GLU A 14 -8.15 16.67 0.95
C GLU A 14 -8.10 15.17 0.63
N ILE A 15 -6.96 14.64 0.18
CA ILE A 15 -6.79 13.20 -0.04
C ILE A 15 -7.00 12.42 1.26
N LYS A 16 -6.40 12.86 2.36
CA LYS A 16 -6.61 12.23 3.67
C LYS A 16 -8.09 12.22 4.04
N ARG A 17 -8.77 13.35 3.87
CA ARG A 17 -10.22 13.46 4.12
C ARG A 17 -11.03 12.51 3.25
N ILE A 18 -10.68 12.35 1.97
CA ILE A 18 -11.36 11.42 1.06
C ILE A 18 -11.12 9.98 1.50
N VAL A 19 -9.85 9.58 1.70
CA VAL A 19 -9.48 8.21 2.09
C VAL A 19 -10.10 7.83 3.44
N GLN A 20 -10.14 8.75 4.40
CA GLN A 20 -10.73 8.49 5.73
C GLN A 20 -12.22 8.10 5.67
N LYS A 21 -12.97 8.55 4.64
CA LYS A 21 -14.37 8.13 4.45
C LYS A 21 -14.50 6.65 4.07
N TYR A 22 -13.46 6.07 3.49
CA TYR A 22 -13.40 4.68 3.04
C TYR A 22 -12.52 3.80 3.93
N ASP A 23 -11.92 4.37 4.98
CA ASP A 23 -11.11 3.64 5.93
C ASP A 23 -11.99 2.67 6.74
N VAL A 24 -11.75 1.37 6.57
CA VAL A 24 -12.45 0.31 7.29
C VAL A 24 -11.77 -0.04 8.61
N GLY A 25 -10.62 0.57 8.91
CA GLY A 25 -9.86 0.32 10.13
C GLY A 25 -9.54 -1.16 10.31
N SER A 26 -9.78 -1.69 11.51
CA SER A 26 -9.50 -3.09 11.85
C SER A 26 -10.64 -4.06 11.53
N ARG A 27 -11.74 -3.61 10.90
CA ARG A 27 -13.00 -4.37 10.76
C ARG A 27 -12.83 -5.78 10.17
N TYR A 28 -11.86 -5.96 9.27
CA TYR A 28 -11.62 -7.23 8.59
C TYR A 28 -10.31 -7.92 9.01
N THR A 29 -9.60 -7.37 10.00
CA THR A 29 -8.28 -7.87 10.41
C THR A 29 -8.34 -9.18 11.20
N THR A 30 -9.51 -9.67 11.59
CA THR A 30 -9.65 -10.93 12.35
C THR A 30 -10.18 -12.08 11.52
N ILE A 31 -10.42 -11.88 10.22
CA ILE A 31 -10.89 -12.94 9.33
C ILE A 31 -9.81 -14.04 9.24
N PRO A 32 -10.15 -15.32 9.50
CA PRO A 32 -9.20 -16.42 9.57
C PRO A 32 -8.85 -16.97 8.17
N LEU A 33 -8.29 -16.12 7.31
CA LEU A 33 -7.78 -16.48 5.99
C LEU A 33 -6.27 -16.25 5.92
N GLN A 34 -5.61 -16.85 4.92
CA GLN A 34 -4.25 -16.45 4.58
C GLN A 34 -4.26 -15.00 4.10
N LYS A 35 -3.39 -14.19 4.68
CA LYS A 35 -3.35 -12.75 4.42
C LYS A 35 -2.16 -12.36 3.57
N ALA A 36 -2.40 -11.37 2.73
CA ALA A 36 -1.39 -10.57 2.07
C ALA A 36 -1.78 -9.10 2.22
N SER A 37 -0.78 -8.24 2.26
CA SER A 37 -0.96 -6.79 2.34
C SER A 37 -0.22 -6.13 1.20
N ILE A 38 -0.86 -5.11 0.62
CA ILE A 38 -0.25 -4.25 -0.39
C ILE A 38 -0.25 -2.81 0.10
N LEU A 39 0.73 -2.03 -0.36
CA LEU A 39 0.74 -0.60 -0.20
C LEU A 39 0.25 0.04 -1.50
N LEU A 40 -0.69 1.00 -1.43
CA LEU A 40 -1.06 1.85 -2.57
C LEU A 40 -0.33 3.19 -2.41
N PRO A 41 0.87 3.38 -3.00
CA PRO A 41 1.67 4.56 -2.71
C PRO A 41 1.17 5.72 -3.59
N LEU A 42 0.68 6.76 -2.92
CA LEU A 42 0.24 8.00 -3.55
C LEU A 42 1.40 9.00 -3.59
N ILE A 43 1.76 9.47 -4.78
CA ILE A 43 2.91 10.35 -4.99
C ILE A 43 2.46 11.61 -5.74
N PHE A 44 2.79 12.78 -5.21
CA PHE A 44 2.69 14.03 -5.95
C PHE A 44 3.97 14.27 -6.74
N LYS A 45 3.82 14.46 -8.04
CA LYS A 45 4.91 14.81 -8.94
C LYS A 45 4.35 15.67 -10.07
N GLU A 46 5.04 16.75 -10.42
CA GLU A 46 4.63 17.65 -11.52
C GLU A 46 3.16 18.09 -11.39
N ASP A 47 2.78 18.51 -10.17
CA ASP A 47 1.44 18.99 -9.83
C ASP A 47 0.30 17.96 -10.08
N ARG A 48 0.63 16.66 -10.10
CA ARG A 48 -0.35 15.59 -10.29
C ARG A 48 -0.15 14.43 -9.32
N LEU A 49 -1.27 13.81 -8.96
CA LEU A 49 -1.31 12.61 -8.15
C LEU A 49 -1.02 11.38 -9.02
N HIS A 50 -0.09 10.55 -8.57
CA HIS A 50 0.31 9.32 -9.24
C HIS A 50 0.23 8.14 -8.28
N LEU A 51 0.07 6.94 -8.85
CA LEU A 51 0.24 5.68 -8.15
C LEU A 51 1.57 5.06 -8.55
N LEU A 52 2.34 4.60 -7.57
CA LEU A 52 3.52 3.78 -7.83
C LEU A 52 3.11 2.32 -8.03
N LEU A 53 3.61 1.74 -9.10
CA LEU A 53 3.49 0.32 -9.43
C LEU A 53 4.89 -0.28 -9.57
N THR A 54 4.96 -1.59 -9.40
CA THR A 54 6.17 -2.39 -9.58
C THR A 54 5.95 -3.40 -10.69
N VAL A 55 7.03 -3.85 -11.31
CA VAL A 55 7.02 -4.99 -12.23
C VAL A 55 7.70 -6.15 -11.51
N ARG A 56 6.98 -7.23 -11.31
CA ARG A 56 7.49 -8.40 -10.58
C ARG A 56 8.64 -9.05 -11.33
N SER A 57 9.67 -9.47 -10.58
CA SER A 57 10.78 -10.22 -11.13
C SER A 57 10.28 -11.47 -11.87
N MET A 58 10.84 -11.72 -13.06
CA MET A 58 10.55 -12.92 -13.85
C MET A 58 10.93 -14.23 -13.15
N LYS A 59 11.73 -14.16 -12.07
CA LYS A 59 12.23 -15.32 -11.32
C LYS A 59 11.26 -15.79 -10.22
N LEU A 60 10.14 -15.11 -10.01
CA LEU A 60 9.18 -15.46 -8.96
C LEU A 60 8.33 -16.68 -9.36
N LYS A 61 8.05 -17.55 -8.39
CA LYS A 61 7.23 -18.76 -8.59
C LYS A 61 5.78 -18.45 -8.99
N THR A 62 5.29 -17.27 -8.65
CA THR A 62 3.92 -16.83 -8.91
C THR A 62 3.93 -15.48 -9.62
N MET A 63 3.14 -15.36 -10.70
CA MET A 63 2.88 -14.09 -11.40
C MET A 63 4.18 -13.34 -11.80
N PRO A 64 5.10 -13.99 -12.54
CA PRO A 64 6.32 -13.33 -13.02
C PRO A 64 6.00 -12.27 -14.08
N GLY A 65 6.60 -11.08 -13.97
CA GLY A 65 6.42 -9.99 -14.92
C GLY A 65 5.16 -9.15 -14.74
N ASP A 66 4.30 -9.50 -13.79
CA ASP A 66 3.05 -8.78 -13.55
C ASP A 66 3.30 -7.38 -12.98
N ILE A 67 2.43 -6.44 -13.38
CA ILE A 67 2.37 -5.09 -12.83
C ILE A 67 1.53 -5.16 -11.55
N CYS A 68 2.13 -4.86 -10.41
CA CYS A 68 1.43 -4.89 -9.13
C CYS A 68 1.86 -3.75 -8.20
N PHE A 69 1.03 -3.49 -7.20
CA PHE A 69 1.44 -2.68 -6.06
C PHE A 69 2.52 -3.41 -5.24
N PRO A 70 3.41 -2.67 -4.55
CA PRO A 70 4.34 -3.27 -3.60
C PRO A 70 3.56 -4.02 -2.51
N GLY A 71 4.01 -5.23 -2.18
CA GLY A 71 3.32 -6.03 -1.17
C GLY A 71 3.49 -7.53 -1.32
N GLY A 72 3.01 -8.25 -0.32
CA GLY A 72 3.28 -9.67 -0.18
C GLY A 72 2.51 -10.32 0.96
N ARG A 73 2.88 -11.56 1.23
CA ARG A 73 2.21 -12.39 2.24
C ARG A 73 2.55 -11.84 3.63
N ARG A 74 1.56 -11.85 4.53
CA ARG A 74 1.82 -11.56 5.94
C ARG A 74 2.63 -12.70 6.56
N GLU A 75 3.70 -12.34 7.24
CA GLU A 75 4.59 -13.27 7.95
C GLU A 75 4.29 -13.33 9.45
N PRO A 76 4.70 -14.40 10.17
CA PRO A 76 4.53 -14.49 11.62
C PRO A 76 5.23 -13.37 12.41
N THR A 77 6.27 -12.77 11.83
CA THR A 77 7.02 -11.64 12.39
C THR A 77 6.30 -10.30 12.24
N ASP A 78 5.24 -10.23 11.42
CA ASP A 78 4.51 -9.00 11.18
C ASP A 78 3.51 -8.70 12.30
N CYS A 79 3.73 -7.59 13.01
CA CYS A 79 2.87 -7.11 14.10
C CYS A 79 1.40 -6.98 13.65
N ASP A 80 1.18 -6.43 12.46
CA ASP A 80 -0.14 -6.26 11.88
C ASP A 80 -0.10 -6.27 10.34
N ASP A 81 -1.27 -6.07 9.71
CA ASP A 81 -1.39 -6.08 8.26
C ASP A 81 -0.70 -4.86 7.62
N ILE A 82 -0.50 -3.74 8.34
CA ILE A 82 0.26 -2.57 7.84
C ILE A 82 1.75 -2.90 7.82
N HIS A 83 2.27 -3.52 8.88
CA HIS A 83 3.67 -3.89 8.99
C HIS A 83 4.11 -4.80 7.83
N ALA A 84 3.25 -5.75 7.44
CA ALA A 84 3.50 -6.59 6.27
C ALA A 84 3.66 -5.77 4.98
N ALA A 85 2.76 -4.81 4.70
CA ALA A 85 2.87 -3.96 3.52
C ALA A 85 4.14 -3.09 3.52
N LEU A 86 4.51 -2.54 4.68
CA LEU A 86 5.69 -1.70 4.83
C LEU A 86 7.00 -2.50 4.71
N ARG A 87 7.06 -3.71 5.29
CA ARG A 87 8.19 -4.62 5.15
C ARG A 87 8.42 -4.97 3.67
N GLU A 88 7.37 -5.41 2.99
CA GLU A 88 7.44 -5.77 1.57
C GLU A 88 7.83 -4.55 0.71
N ALA A 89 7.24 -3.37 0.93
CA ALA A 89 7.62 -2.16 0.21
C ALA A 89 9.10 -1.76 0.45
N LYS A 90 9.61 -1.96 1.66
CA LYS A 90 11.03 -1.75 1.96
C LYS A 90 11.92 -2.73 1.20
N GLU A 91 11.54 -4.01 1.13
CA GLU A 91 12.29 -5.05 0.44
C GLU A 91 12.27 -4.88 -1.09
N GLU A 92 11.11 -4.56 -1.66
CA GLU A 92 10.90 -4.50 -3.11
C GLU A 92 11.39 -3.18 -3.73
N ILE A 93 11.17 -2.04 -3.06
CA ILE A 93 11.48 -0.70 -3.61
C ILE A 93 12.32 0.19 -2.68
N GLY A 94 12.79 -0.33 -1.54
CA GLY A 94 13.62 0.44 -0.60
C GLY A 94 12.87 1.51 0.21
N LEU A 95 11.53 1.51 0.18
CA LEU A 95 10.71 2.50 0.87
C LEU A 95 10.76 2.27 2.39
N ARG A 96 11.40 3.18 3.14
CA ARG A 96 11.47 3.05 4.59
C ARG A 96 10.15 3.50 5.25
N PRO A 97 9.73 2.88 6.37
CA PRO A 97 8.49 3.25 7.07
C PRO A 97 8.38 4.74 7.41
N GLU A 98 9.50 5.43 7.68
CA GLU A 98 9.50 6.84 8.05
C GLU A 98 9.26 7.78 6.85
N GLN A 99 9.30 7.25 5.62
CA GLN A 99 9.08 8.01 4.39
C GLN A 99 7.61 7.98 3.93
N VAL A 100 6.75 7.27 4.65
CA VAL A 100 5.35 7.06 4.27
C VAL A 100 4.44 7.32 5.46
N GLU A 101 3.35 8.04 5.20
CA GLU A 101 2.26 8.19 6.15
C GLU A 101 1.11 7.26 5.76
N ILE A 102 0.69 6.38 6.68
CA ILE A 102 -0.47 5.53 6.45
C ILE A 102 -1.74 6.31 6.79
N ILE A 103 -2.57 6.55 5.77
CA ILE A 103 -3.75 7.41 5.87
C ILE A 103 -5.08 6.64 5.87
N GLY A 104 -5.05 5.29 5.82
CA GLY A 104 -6.23 4.45 5.93
C GLY A 104 -6.01 3.00 5.49
N ARG A 105 -6.94 2.11 5.86
CA ARG A 105 -7.06 0.74 5.36
C ARG A 105 -8.32 0.63 4.53
N LEU A 106 -8.21 0.19 3.27
CA LEU A 106 -9.38 0.02 2.40
C LEU A 106 -10.01 -1.38 2.58
N VAL A 107 -11.21 -1.56 2.01
CA VAL A 107 -11.91 -2.86 2.00
C VAL A 107 -10.98 -3.93 1.39
N PRO A 108 -10.79 -5.09 2.05
CA PRO A 108 -9.93 -6.14 1.52
C PRO A 108 -10.56 -6.83 0.31
N TYR A 109 -9.71 -7.28 -0.61
CA TYR A 109 -10.10 -8.16 -1.69
C TYR A 109 -9.98 -9.62 -1.24
N ILE A 110 -11.08 -10.38 -1.30
CA ILE A 110 -11.09 -11.81 -1.01
C ILE A 110 -10.93 -12.57 -2.33
N SER A 111 -9.75 -13.17 -2.53
CA SER A 111 -9.50 -14.03 -3.67
C SER A 111 -10.00 -15.46 -3.39
N LYS A 112 -10.66 -16.07 -4.38
CA LYS A 112 -11.05 -17.49 -4.35
C LYS A 112 -9.92 -18.44 -4.79
N VAL A 113 -8.72 -17.94 -5.01
CA VAL A 113 -7.63 -18.75 -5.57
C VAL A 113 -7.11 -19.71 -4.49
N ASP A 114 -7.53 -20.97 -4.58
CA ASP A 114 -6.88 -22.10 -3.92
C ASP A 114 -5.45 -22.19 -4.44
N ARG A 115 -4.49 -21.65 -3.69
CA ARG A 115 -3.07 -21.90 -3.96
C ARG A 115 -2.72 -23.26 -3.36
N VAL A 116 -2.83 -24.30 -4.20
CA VAL A 116 -2.21 -25.62 -3.99
C VAL A 116 -0.70 -25.47 -3.87
#